data_AF-A0A8T3YP51-F1
#
_entry.id   AF-A0A8T3YP51-F1
#
_cell.length_a   1.000
_cell.length_b   1.000
_cell.length_c   1.000
_cell.angle_alpha   90.00
_cell.angle_beta   90.00
_cell.angle_gamma   90.00
#
_symmetry.space_group_name_H-M   'P 1'
#
loop_
_entity.id
_entity.type
_entity.pdbx_description
1 polymer ?
#
loop_
_entity_poly.entity_id
_entity_poly.type
_entity_poly.pdbx_seq_one_letter_code
_entity_poly.pdbx_strand_id
1 'polypeptide(L)'
;MTGDNSVFIGNKPFMNYVTSVVMQFTTKNAPEVIVKARGKFISRAVDVSEVAAKRFLDKQVDVKEIKIDSEEFENKEGKRVRVSTIEIVLKKK
;
A
#
# COMPACT_ATOMS: atom_id res chain seq x y z
N MET A 1 10.09 14.73 5.73
CA MET A 1 10.80 13.88 4.75
C MET A 1 10.67 12.44 5.23
N THR A 2 9.56 11.81 4.86
CA THR A 2 9.22 10.44 5.24
C THR A 2 10.10 9.49 4.44
N GLY A 3 10.83 8.63 5.13
CA GLY A 3 11.71 7.62 4.53
C GLY A 3 10.97 6.73 3.54
N ASP A 4 11.75 6.06 2.70
CA ASP A 4 11.39 5.26 1.53
C ASP A 4 10.62 3.95 1.87
N ASN A 5 9.52 4.06 2.62
CA ASN A 5 8.71 2.96 3.15
C ASN A 5 7.32 2.87 2.49
N SER A 6 7.13 3.50 1.33
CA SER A 6 5.88 3.41 0.57
C SER A 6 5.92 2.27 -0.46
N VAL A 7 4.82 1.53 -0.58
CA VAL A 7 4.63 0.48 -1.59
C VAL A 7 3.45 0.85 -2.48
N PHE A 8 3.73 1.20 -3.74
CA PHE A 8 2.71 1.59 -4.72
C PHE A 8 2.16 0.37 -5.47
N ILE A 9 0.87 0.09 -5.30
CA ILE A 9 0.20 -1.04 -5.93
C ILE A 9 -0.22 -0.67 -7.37
N GLY A 10 0.06 -1.59 -8.30
CA GLY A 10 -0.19 -1.41 -9.72
C GLY A 10 -0.28 -2.77 -10.42
N ASN A 11 0.38 -2.92 -11.57
CA ASN A 11 0.25 -4.11 -12.44
C ASN A 11 1.29 -5.23 -12.20
N LYS A 12 2.25 -5.09 -11.28
CA LYS A 12 3.23 -6.18 -11.01
C LYS A 12 2.50 -7.41 -10.43
N PRO A 13 3.08 -8.62 -10.45
CA PRO A 13 2.50 -9.79 -9.80
C PRO A 13 2.16 -9.54 -8.31
N PHE A 14 1.11 -10.18 -7.80
CA PHE A 14 0.55 -9.88 -6.47
C PHE A 14 1.57 -10.09 -5.36
N MET A 15 2.25 -11.23 -5.40
CA MET A 15 3.24 -11.58 -4.39
C MET A 15 4.43 -10.63 -4.35
N ASN A 16 4.78 -9.93 -5.44
CA ASN A 16 5.87 -8.96 -5.42
C ASN A 16 5.59 -7.79 -4.47
N TYR A 17 4.32 -7.39 -4.36
CA TYR A 17 3.91 -6.35 -3.42
C TYR A 17 3.92 -6.85 -1.97
N VAL A 18 3.39 -8.05 -1.73
CA VAL A 18 3.42 -8.69 -0.41
C VAL A 18 4.87 -8.83 0.08
N THR A 19 5.75 -9.39 -0.75
CA THR A 19 7.18 -9.54 -0.43
C THR A 19 7.84 -8.19 -0.13
N SER A 20 7.51 -7.14 -0.90
CA SER A 20 8.04 -5.80 -0.66
C SER A 20 7.65 -5.25 0.72
N VAL A 21 6.38 -5.44 1.13
CA VAL A 21 5.92 -5.05 2.47
C VAL A 21 6.63 -5.86 3.56
N VAL A 22 6.75 -7.18 3.39
CA VAL A 22 7.46 -8.04 4.36
C VAL A 22 8.91 -7.61 4.51
N MET A 23 9.64 -7.39 3.41
CA MET A 23 11.05 -6.97 3.44
C MET A 23 11.25 -5.61 4.11
N GLN A 24 10.30 -4.69 4.00
CA GLN A 24 10.39 -3.41 4.71
C GLN A 24 10.41 -3.62 6.24
N PHE A 25 9.59 -4.54 6.76
CA PHE A 25 9.58 -4.86 8.20
C PHE A 25 10.72 -5.78 8.63
N THR A 26 11.12 -6.75 7.82
CA THR A 26 12.10 -7.78 8.24
C THR A 26 13.54 -7.42 7.90
N THR A 27 13.79 -6.89 6.71
CA THR A 27 15.14 -6.56 6.23
C THR A 27 15.53 -5.13 6.56
N LYS A 28 14.61 -4.18 6.35
CA LYS A 28 14.85 -2.76 6.61
C LYS A 28 14.46 -2.33 8.03
N ASN A 29 13.84 -3.22 8.82
CA ASN A 29 13.34 -2.98 10.17
C ASN A 29 12.53 -1.68 10.28
N ALA A 30 11.74 -1.37 9.24
CA ALA A 30 10.93 -0.17 9.18
C ALA A 30 9.85 -0.22 10.29
N PRO A 31 9.64 0.88 11.05
CA PRO A 31 8.60 0.92 12.08
C PRO A 31 7.20 0.95 11.46
N GLU A 32 7.08 1.52 10.26
CA GLU A 32 5.84 1.69 9.52
C GLU A 32 6.09 1.45 8.02
N VAL A 33 5.05 1.01 7.30
CA VAL A 33 5.03 0.84 5.84
C VAL A 33 3.70 1.36 5.32
N ILE A 34 3.72 2.13 4.24
CA ILE A 34 2.51 2.74 3.67
C ILE A 34 2.19 2.08 2.33
N VAL A 35 1.11 1.30 2.29
CA VAL A 35 0.61 0.70 1.06
C VAL A 35 -0.31 1.70 0.36
N LYS A 36 0.06 2.14 -0.84
CA LYS A 36 -0.66 3.18 -1.60
C LYS A 36 -1.23 2.63 -2.89
N ALA A 37 -2.46 2.98 -3.21
CA ALA A 37 -3.08 2.62 -4.47
C ALA A 37 -4.13 3.63 -4.92
N ARG A 38 -4.56 3.50 -6.18
CA ARG A 38 -5.61 4.32 -6.76
C ARG A 38 -6.48 3.55 -7.73
N GLY A 39 -7.72 3.99 -7.89
CA GLY A 39 -8.71 3.41 -8.81
C GLY A 39 -8.85 1.90 -8.64
N LYS A 40 -8.77 1.15 -9.73
CA LYS A 40 -8.97 -0.31 -9.73
C LYS A 40 -7.99 -1.13 -8.87
N PHE A 41 -6.89 -0.53 -8.40
CA PHE A 41 -5.91 -1.22 -7.55
C PHE A 41 -6.20 -1.10 -6.05
N ILE A 42 -7.26 -0.39 -5.65
CA ILE A 42 -7.62 -0.21 -4.24
C ILE A 42 -7.92 -1.54 -3.56
N SER A 43 -8.76 -2.39 -4.16
CA SER A 43 -9.06 -3.74 -3.62
C SER A 43 -7.77 -4.56 -3.44
N ARG A 44 -6.89 -4.50 -4.45
CA ARG A 44 -5.60 -5.18 -4.41
C ARG A 44 -4.69 -4.67 -3.28
N ALA A 45 -4.74 -3.39 -2.93
CA ALA A 45 -3.97 -2.83 -1.83
C ALA A 45 -4.45 -3.33 -0.47
N VAL A 46 -5.78 -3.47 -0.30
CA VAL A 46 -6.39 -4.08 0.88
C VAL A 46 -5.92 -5.53 1.00
N ASP A 47 -6.02 -6.32 -0.08
CA ASP A 47 -5.58 -7.71 -0.11
C ASP A 47 -4.08 -7.87 0.21
N VAL A 48 -3.22 -7.02 -0.38
CA VAL A 48 -1.78 -7.03 -0.09
C VAL A 48 -1.51 -6.74 1.39
N SER A 49 -2.21 -5.76 1.96
CA SER A 49 -2.04 -5.36 3.35
C SER A 49 -2.46 -6.47 4.32
N GLU A 50 -3.62 -7.08 4.07
CA GLU A 50 -4.13 -8.19 4.88
C GLU A 50 -3.24 -9.43 4.76
N VAL A 51 -2.83 -9.82 3.55
CA VAL A 51 -1.94 -10.97 3.37
C VAL A 51 -0.59 -10.72 4.04
N ALA A 52 0.01 -9.54 3.88
CA ALA A 52 1.28 -9.23 4.53
C ALA A 52 1.17 -9.29 6.06
N ALA A 53 0.16 -8.63 6.65
CA ALA A 53 0.00 -8.54 8.10
C ALA A 53 -0.46 -9.87 8.74
N LYS A 54 -1.45 -10.56 8.15
CA LYS A 54 -2.08 -11.74 8.74
C LYS A 54 -1.38 -13.05 8.43
N ARG A 55 -0.76 -13.19 7.25
CA ARG A 55 -0.14 -14.45 6.82
C ARG A 55 1.37 -14.50 7.06
N PHE A 56 2.07 -13.37 6.88
CA PHE A 56 3.53 -13.34 6.93
C PHE A 56 4.10 -12.64 8.15
N LEU A 57 3.39 -11.65 8.69
CA LEU A 57 3.81 -10.84 9.83
C LEU A 57 2.82 -10.95 10.99
N ASP A 58 2.19 -12.13 11.11
CA ASP A 58 1.18 -12.37 12.15
C ASP A 58 1.76 -12.03 13.52
N LYS A 59 0.94 -11.36 14.34
CA LYS A 59 1.30 -10.83 15.67
C LYS A 59 2.45 -9.81 15.70
N GLN A 60 3.06 -9.44 14.57
CA GLN A 60 4.16 -8.47 14.51
C GLN A 60 3.75 -7.12 13.93
N VAL A 61 2.75 -7.10 13.04
CA VAL A 61 2.30 -5.89 12.35
C VAL A 61 0.77 -5.81 12.38
N ASP A 62 0.24 -4.61 12.60
CA ASP A 62 -1.20 -4.30 12.52
C ASP A 62 -1.45 -3.10 11.60
N VAL A 63 -2.70 -2.96 11.13
CA VAL A 63 -3.17 -1.75 10.44
C VAL A 63 -3.32 -0.63 11.48
N LYS A 64 -2.60 0.47 11.26
CA LYS A 64 -2.64 1.66 12.11
C LYS A 64 -3.69 2.66 11.64
N GLU A 65 -3.73 2.93 10.34
CA GLU A 65 -4.55 3.99 9.76
C GLU A 65 -4.89 3.66 8.30
N ILE A 66 -6.09 4.04 7.87
CA ILE A 66 -6.52 3.97 6.47
C ILE A 66 -6.99 5.36 6.07
N LYS A 67 -6.41 5.91 5.00
CA LYS A 67 -6.81 7.18 4.39
C LYS A 67 -7.39 6.91 3.02
N ILE A 68 -8.50 7.57 2.72
CA ILE A 68 -9.10 7.59 1.40
C ILE A 68 -9.22 9.03 0.95
N ASP A 69 -8.97 9.27 -0.33
CA ASP A 69 -9.15 10.57 -0.94
C ASP A 69 -9.46 10.40 -2.43
N SER A 70 -9.36 11.46 -3.21
CA SER A 70 -9.44 11.44 -4.65
C SER A 70 -8.61 12.56 -5.25
N GLU A 71 -7.78 12.21 -6.22
CA GLU A 71 -6.88 13.14 -6.90
C GLU A 71 -7.33 13.36 -8.36
N GLU A 72 -7.10 14.57 -8.88
CA GLU A 72 -7.30 14.87 -10.30
C GLU A 72 -6.13 14.34 -11.14
N PHE A 73 -6.45 13.63 -12.21
CA PHE A 73 -5.49 13.13 -13.19
C PHE A 73 -5.95 13.45 -14.60
N GLU A 74 -4.99 13.69 -15.48
CA GLU A 74 -5.26 13.75 -16.91
C GLU A 74 -5.33 12.33 -17.47
N ASN A 75 -6.45 11.97 -18.11
CA ASN A 75 -6.57 10.70 -18.80
C ASN A 75 -5.82 10.76 -20.15
N LYS A 76 -5.77 9.63 -20.88
CA LYS A 76 -5.09 9.56 -22.19
C LYS A 76 -5.69 10.49 -23.26
N GLU A 77 -6.86 11.05 -23.02
CA GLU A 77 -7.60 11.91 -23.93
C GLU A 77 -7.47 13.40 -23.55
N GLY A 78 -6.61 13.74 -22.58
CA GLY A 78 -6.41 15.11 -22.12
C GLY A 78 -7.49 15.61 -21.16
N LYS A 79 -8.44 14.76 -20.75
CA LYS A 79 -9.53 15.14 -19.84
C LYS A 79 -9.10 14.96 -18.38
N ARG A 80 -9.34 15.99 -17.56
CA ARG A 80 -9.23 15.86 -16.10
C ARG A 80 -10.31 14.93 -15.56
N VAL A 81 -9.89 13.88 -14.89
CA VAL A 81 -10.74 12.89 -14.22
C VAL A 81 -10.32 12.78 -12.76
N ARG A 82 -11.29 12.56 -11.87
CA ARG A 82 -11.04 12.35 -10.45
C ARG A 82 -10.91 10.84 -10.18
N VAL A 83 -9.81 10.42 -9.56
CA VAL A 83 -9.52 9.02 -9.26
C VAL A 83 -9.37 8.85 -7.76
N SER A 84 -10.16 7.94 -7.18
CA SER A 84 -10.04 7.61 -5.76
C SER A 84 -8.68 7.04 -5.41
N THR A 85 -8.16 7.40 -4.24
CA THR A 85 -6.89 6.94 -3.70
C THR A 85 -7.11 6.27 -2.34
N ILE A 86 -6.20 5.36 -1.99
CA ILE A 86 -6.14 4.75 -0.66
C ILE A 86 -4.70 4.71 -0.18
N GLU A 87 -4.49 5.02 1.10
CA GLU A 87 -3.25 4.77 1.83
C GLU A 87 -3.55 3.92 3.06
N ILE A 88 -2.88 2.79 3.20
CA ILE A 88 -3.00 1.89 4.35
C ILE A 88 -1.66 1.91 5.07
N VAL A 89 -1.66 2.43 6.29
CA VAL A 89 -0.46 2.46 7.15
C VAL A 89 -0.43 1.20 7.98
N LEU A 90 0.59 0.37 7.73
CA LEU A 90 0.92 -0.79 8.53
C LEU A 90 2.01 -0.38 9.53
N LYS A 91 1.88 -0.80 10.78
CA LYS A 91 2.82 -0.48 11.84
C LYS A 91 3.23 -1.73 12.62
N LYS A 92 4.51 -1.81 12.96
CA LYS A 92 5.04 -2.84 13.87
C LYS A 92 4.42 -2.65 15.26
N LYS A 93 3.93 -3.74 15.86
CA LYS A 93 3.38 -3.73 17.22
C LYS A 93 4.44 -3.32 18.23
#